data_AF-A0A0K1EF49-F1
#
_entry.id   AF-A0A0K1EF49-F1
#
_cell.length_a   1.000
_cell.length_b   1.000
_cell.length_c   1.000
_cell.angle_alpha   90.00
_cell.angle_beta   90.00
_cell.angle_gamma   90.00
#
_symmetry.space_group_name_H-M   'P 1'
#
loop_
_entity.id
_entity.type
_entity.pdbx_description
1 polymer ?
#
loop_
_entity_poly.entity_id
_entity_poly.type
_entity_poly.pdbx_seq_one_letter_code
_entity_poly.pdbx_strand_id
1 'polypeptide(L)'
;MLSQYCRRSTTANVGSFGQTTTLSGDAAGLLAAVRNPASESTTLGYDARGLLTRRTDALGREHSFAYDNLGRLTQDSDPAGGSKSLTRSGVGGGRAVSVTTAMGRSTTYAVQRPGAADVQRSVTNSAGLMGTNGPGAAGQTAMQLPDGRTVRWSLAPDPVFGMLAPYRKQESVTTPGGRTLTVTRSRSATLSNPADPSSFVSLQDITNINGKSFVDVYARGTRTTTRTTPAGRSFVTTTDLQGRVEQVVVAGMHPVQLTYGLHGRLDAMTQGMRTISHAYGPHGFRVSTTDPLGQVEGFVVDPVGRVQEAQRPDGDVVLYEHDLVGNLVSVTPPGRPAHR
;
A
#
# COMPACT_ATOMS: atom_id res chain seq x y z
N MET A 1 -34.49 -5.13 40.66
CA MET A 1 -33.35 -6.04 40.45
C MET A 1 -33.37 -6.53 39.02
N LEU A 2 -32.51 -5.98 38.14
CA LEU A 2 -32.24 -6.54 36.82
C LEU A 2 -30.72 -6.52 36.63
N SER A 3 -30.15 -7.68 36.91
CA SER A 3 -28.74 -8.03 36.82
C SER A 3 -28.38 -8.39 35.36
N GLN A 4 -27.13 -8.07 34.98
CA GLN A 4 -26.38 -8.64 33.86
C GLN A 4 -26.87 -8.40 32.43
N TYR A 5 -26.47 -7.26 31.85
CA TYR A 5 -26.06 -7.24 30.45
C TYR A 5 -24.59 -7.68 30.36
N CYS A 6 -24.40 -8.94 29.98
CA CYS A 6 -23.11 -9.57 29.73
C CYS A 6 -22.40 -8.84 28.57
N ARG A 7 -21.39 -8.00 28.89
CA ARG A 7 -20.47 -7.45 27.89
C ARG A 7 -19.47 -8.54 27.46
N ARG A 8 -19.92 -9.38 26.54
CA ARG A 8 -19.10 -10.23 25.67
C ARG A 8 -19.61 -10.05 24.24
N SER A 9 -19.57 -8.82 23.75
CA SER A 9 -20.05 -8.52 22.40
C SER A 9 -19.18 -9.24 21.38
N THR A 10 -19.75 -10.26 20.75
CA THR A 10 -19.17 -10.87 19.55
C THR A 10 -19.82 -10.19 18.36
N THR A 11 -19.03 -9.51 17.55
CA THR A 11 -19.52 -8.85 16.33
C THR A 11 -19.00 -9.62 15.13
N ALA A 12 -19.90 -9.99 14.22
CA ALA A 12 -19.55 -10.62 12.96
C ALA A 12 -19.50 -9.55 11.87
N ASN A 13 -18.35 -9.37 11.24
CA ASN A 13 -18.25 -8.61 10.00
C ASN A 13 -18.47 -9.58 8.84
N VAL A 14 -19.57 -9.39 8.11
CA VAL A 14 -19.92 -10.19 6.94
C VAL A 14 -19.43 -9.44 5.70
N GLY A 15 -18.50 -10.04 4.96
CA GLY A 15 -18.03 -9.52 3.68
C GLY A 15 -19.10 -9.58 2.61
N SER A 16 -18.88 -8.87 1.50
CA SER A 16 -19.85 -8.75 0.38
C SER A 16 -20.25 -10.10 -0.26
N PHE A 17 -19.50 -11.17 0.02
CA PHE A 17 -19.75 -12.53 -0.47
C PHE A 17 -20.07 -13.53 0.66
N GLY A 18 -20.46 -13.04 1.83
CA GLY A 18 -20.92 -13.87 2.95
C GLY A 18 -19.81 -14.41 3.86
N GLN A 19 -18.53 -14.16 3.56
CA GLN A 19 -17.45 -14.52 4.49
C GLN A 19 -17.63 -13.80 5.83
N THR A 20 -17.46 -14.53 6.92
CA THR A 20 -17.64 -13.96 8.26
C THR A 20 -16.31 -13.90 9.01
N THR A 21 -15.95 -12.69 9.44
CA THR A 21 -14.88 -12.47 10.42
C THR A 21 -15.52 -12.19 11.77
N THR A 22 -15.23 -13.02 12.77
CA THR A 22 -15.75 -12.82 14.13
C THR A 22 -14.76 -12.05 14.99
N LEU A 23 -15.24 -10.98 15.61
CA LEU A 23 -14.53 -10.18 16.60
C LEU A 23 -15.11 -10.47 17.97
N SER A 24 -14.27 -10.74 18.97
CA SER A 24 -14.72 -10.95 20.35
C SER A 24 -14.05 -9.96 21.29
N GLY A 25 -14.81 -9.38 22.21
CA GLY A 25 -14.28 -8.50 23.26
C GLY A 25 -13.97 -9.22 24.57
N ASP A 26 -13.05 -8.68 25.36
CA ASP A 26 -12.82 -9.06 26.76
C ASP A 26 -13.82 -8.39 27.72
N ALA A 27 -13.66 -8.62 29.03
CA ALA A 27 -14.52 -8.04 30.06
C ALA A 27 -14.42 -6.50 30.16
N ALA A 28 -13.32 -5.90 29.72
CA ALA A 28 -13.13 -4.45 29.64
C ALA A 28 -13.72 -3.86 28.34
N GLY A 29 -14.18 -4.71 27.42
CA GLY A 29 -14.69 -4.31 26.11
C GLY A 29 -13.60 -4.06 25.07
N LEU A 30 -12.35 -4.45 25.34
CA LEU A 30 -11.25 -4.40 24.38
C LEU A 30 -11.30 -5.64 23.48
N LEU A 31 -10.79 -5.54 22.25
CA LEU A 31 -10.80 -6.65 21.29
C LEU A 31 -9.90 -7.80 21.77
N ALA A 32 -10.46 -8.93 22.19
CA ALA A 32 -9.73 -10.09 22.69
C ALA A 32 -9.30 -11.08 21.60
N ALA A 33 -10.11 -11.25 20.56
CA ALA A 33 -9.75 -12.12 19.45
C ALA A 33 -10.41 -11.72 18.13
N VAL A 34 -9.68 -11.99 17.05
CA VAL A 34 -10.13 -11.91 15.66
C VAL A 34 -10.01 -13.30 15.06
N ARG A 35 -11.12 -13.83 14.54
CA ARG A 35 -11.12 -15.11 13.85
C ARG A 35 -11.67 -14.96 12.45
N ASN A 36 -10.91 -15.41 11.47
CA ASN A 36 -11.23 -15.30 10.06
C ASN A 36 -12.20 -16.41 9.61
N PRO A 37 -12.71 -16.37 8.36
CA PRO A 37 -13.61 -17.39 7.81
C PRO A 37 -13.05 -18.82 7.79
N ALA A 38 -11.72 -18.99 7.78
CA ALA A 38 -11.06 -20.28 7.88
C ALA A 38 -10.88 -20.76 9.34
N SER A 39 -11.49 -20.06 10.30
CA SER A 39 -11.39 -20.30 11.74
C SER A 39 -9.99 -20.08 12.35
N GLU A 40 -9.09 -19.44 11.62
CA GLU A 40 -7.78 -19.06 12.14
C GLU A 40 -7.93 -17.85 13.05
N SER A 41 -7.34 -17.93 14.24
CA SER A 41 -7.60 -16.98 15.32
C SER A 41 -6.34 -16.25 15.74
N THR A 42 -6.41 -14.93 15.82
CA THR A 42 -5.42 -14.09 16.51
C THR A 42 -6.02 -13.59 17.81
N THR A 43 -5.31 -13.77 18.92
CA THR A 43 -5.74 -13.27 20.24
C THR A 43 -4.88 -12.11 20.72
N LEU A 44 -5.47 -11.24 21.53
CA LEU A 44 -4.88 -10.00 22.01
C LEU A 44 -5.04 -9.93 23.54
N GLY A 45 -3.97 -9.53 24.21
CA GLY A 45 -3.94 -9.31 25.66
C GLY A 45 -3.52 -7.90 26.00
N TYR A 46 -4.11 -7.33 27.05
CA TYR A 46 -3.92 -5.95 27.45
C TYR A 46 -3.48 -5.82 28.91
N ASP A 47 -2.77 -4.75 29.24
CA ASP A 47 -2.52 -4.36 30.63
C ASP A 47 -3.74 -3.62 31.22
N ALA A 48 -3.67 -3.27 32.52
CA ALA A 48 -4.73 -2.54 33.23
C ALA A 48 -4.99 -1.13 32.67
N ARG A 49 -4.08 -0.58 31.87
CA ARG A 49 -4.23 0.71 31.18
C ARG A 49 -4.85 0.55 29.78
N GLY A 50 -5.17 -0.68 29.37
CA GLY A 50 -5.70 -1.00 28.05
C GLY A 50 -4.66 -1.01 26.94
N LEU A 51 -3.36 -1.09 27.27
CA LEU A 51 -2.29 -1.17 26.29
C LEU A 51 -2.05 -2.63 25.89
N LEU A 52 -1.95 -2.91 24.58
CA LEU A 52 -1.75 -4.26 24.05
C LEU A 52 -0.38 -4.80 24.47
N THR A 53 -0.32 -5.78 25.37
CA THR A 53 0.93 -6.40 25.82
C THR A 53 1.26 -7.69 25.11
N ARG A 54 0.26 -8.35 24.52
CA ARG A 54 0.39 -9.66 23.90
C ARG A 54 -0.43 -9.76 22.62
N ARG A 55 0.15 -10.33 21.57
CA ARG A 55 -0.58 -10.81 20.39
C ARG A 55 -0.16 -12.23 20.09
N THR A 56 -1.11 -13.15 20.06
CA THR A 56 -0.84 -14.56 19.73
C THR A 56 -1.48 -14.90 18.39
N ASP A 57 -0.71 -15.44 17.46
CA ASP A 57 -1.24 -15.90 16.17
C ASP A 57 -1.94 -17.27 16.29
N ALA A 58 -2.46 -17.76 15.16
CA ALA A 58 -3.21 -19.01 15.12
C ALA A 58 -2.34 -20.26 15.32
N LEU A 59 -1.00 -20.14 15.25
CA LEU A 59 -0.05 -21.19 15.62
C LEU A 59 0.34 -21.14 17.11
N GLY A 60 -0.24 -20.21 17.88
CA GLY A 60 0.11 -20.04 19.29
C GLY A 60 1.40 -19.25 19.53
N ARG A 61 1.99 -18.65 18.49
CA ARG A 61 3.24 -17.90 18.61
C ARG A 61 2.96 -16.49 19.09
N GLU A 62 3.76 -16.02 20.04
CA GLU A 62 3.48 -14.81 20.81
C GLU A 62 4.39 -13.64 20.43
N HIS A 63 3.76 -12.49 20.15
CA HIS A 63 4.37 -11.17 20.12
C HIS A 63 4.13 -10.48 21.45
N SER A 64 5.15 -9.83 22.00
CA SER A 64 5.05 -9.09 23.27
C SER A 64 5.41 -7.61 23.11
N PHE A 65 4.74 -6.76 23.87
CA PHE A 65 4.95 -5.31 23.86
C PHE A 65 5.09 -4.77 25.27
N ALA A 66 6.05 -3.85 25.47
CA ALA A 66 6.25 -3.17 26.75
C ALA A 66 6.16 -1.66 26.59
N TYR A 67 5.66 -0.97 27.61
CA TYR A 67 5.39 0.46 27.61
C TYR A 67 5.96 1.13 28.85
N ASP A 68 6.40 2.38 28.72
CA ASP A 68 6.72 3.21 29.87
C ASP A 68 5.47 3.70 30.62
N ASN A 69 5.67 4.43 31.72
CA ASN A 69 4.57 4.95 32.55
C ASN A 69 3.65 5.94 31.82
N LEU A 70 4.13 6.55 30.72
CA LEU A 70 3.35 7.45 29.88
C LEU A 70 2.63 6.70 28.74
N GLY A 71 2.69 5.37 28.73
CA GLY A 71 2.05 4.53 27.71
C GLY A 71 2.78 4.50 26.37
N ARG A 72 4.06 4.89 26.33
CA ARG A 72 4.84 4.90 25.09
C ARG A 72 5.59 3.58 24.93
N LEU A 73 5.55 2.98 23.74
CA LEU A 73 6.22 1.71 23.45
C LEU A 73 7.73 1.79 23.74
N THR A 74 8.27 0.79 24.41
CA THR A 74 9.69 0.64 24.80
C THR A 74 10.29 -0.66 24.29
N GLN A 75 9.48 -1.70 24.10
CA GLN A 75 9.92 -2.96 23.53
C GLN A 75 8.81 -3.59 22.70
N ASP A 76 9.21 -4.19 21.59
CA ASP A 76 8.40 -5.00 20.70
C ASP A 76 9.20 -6.27 20.37
N SER A 77 8.72 -7.45 20.75
CA SER A 77 9.43 -8.72 20.53
C SER A 77 8.55 -9.71 19.79
N ASP A 78 9.14 -10.33 18.77
CA ASP A 78 8.50 -11.35 17.96
C ASP A 78 8.85 -12.77 18.46
N PRO A 79 8.03 -13.78 18.13
CA PRO A 79 8.26 -15.16 18.60
C PRO A 79 9.45 -15.86 17.94
N ALA A 80 10.02 -15.30 16.87
CA ALA A 80 11.19 -15.83 16.19
C ALA A 80 12.52 -15.31 16.79
N GLY A 81 12.44 -14.52 17.87
CA GLY A 81 13.60 -13.95 18.57
C GLY A 81 14.04 -12.59 18.02
N GLY A 82 13.35 -12.03 17.03
CA GLY A 82 13.53 -10.65 16.64
C GLY A 82 12.91 -9.71 17.67
N SER A 83 13.48 -8.52 17.80
CA SER A 83 12.97 -7.50 18.71
C SER A 83 13.38 -6.10 18.30
N LYS A 84 12.66 -5.11 18.84
CA LYS A 84 12.95 -3.69 18.74
C LYS A 84 12.81 -3.05 20.12
N SER A 85 13.88 -2.47 20.63
CA SER A 85 13.85 -1.62 21.81
C SER A 85 13.84 -0.14 21.40
N LEU A 86 13.01 0.66 22.07
CA LEU A 86 12.85 2.08 21.78
C LEU A 86 13.28 2.91 22.99
N THR A 87 14.34 3.70 22.83
CA THR A 87 14.81 4.65 23.84
C THR A 87 14.53 6.08 23.39
N ARG A 88 14.11 6.94 24.33
CA ARG A 88 13.79 8.34 24.05
C ARG A 88 14.78 9.25 24.76
N SER A 89 15.23 10.29 24.08
CA SER A 89 16.16 11.28 24.62
C SER A 89 15.78 12.70 24.18
N GLY A 90 16.26 13.68 24.93
CA GLY A 90 16.24 15.08 24.50
C GLY A 90 17.37 15.36 23.51
N VAL A 91 17.14 16.26 22.58
CA VAL A 91 18.18 16.88 21.74
C VAL A 91 18.01 18.39 21.81
N GLY A 92 19.01 19.19 21.44
CA GLY A 92 18.92 20.65 21.48
C GLY A 92 17.67 21.18 20.78
N GLY A 93 16.75 21.80 21.53
CA GLY A 93 15.47 22.30 21.01
C GLY A 93 14.53 21.23 20.46
N GLY A 94 14.65 19.96 20.87
CA GLY A 94 13.94 18.84 20.25
C GLY A 94 13.89 17.54 21.05
N ARG A 95 13.45 16.47 20.36
CA ARG A 95 13.35 15.11 20.92
C ARG A 95 13.89 14.09 19.92
N ALA A 96 14.42 12.99 20.44
CA ALA A 96 14.87 11.85 19.64
C ALA A 96 14.31 10.52 20.17
N VAL A 97 14.19 9.56 19.26
CA VAL A 97 13.85 8.17 19.53
C VAL A 97 14.84 7.29 18.80
N SER A 98 15.54 6.42 19.52
CA SER A 98 16.41 5.39 18.93
C SER A 98 15.70 4.05 18.98
N VAL A 99 15.68 3.36 17.84
CA VAL A 99 15.11 2.02 17.68
C VAL A 99 16.28 1.06 17.47
N THR A 100 16.47 0.12 18.39
CA THR A 100 17.54 -0.87 18.33
C THR A 100 16.96 -2.26 18.11
N THR A 101 17.44 -2.95 17.08
CA THR A 101 17.01 -4.32 16.75
C THR A 101 17.68 -5.35 17.66
N ALA A 102 17.17 -6.59 17.70
CA ALA A 102 17.81 -7.73 18.38
C ALA A 102 19.28 -7.95 17.99
N MET A 103 19.67 -7.56 16.77
CA MET A 103 21.05 -7.64 16.28
C MET A 103 21.93 -6.43 16.70
N GLY A 104 21.45 -5.56 17.58
CA GLY A 104 22.17 -4.37 18.03
C GLY A 104 22.22 -3.21 17.02
N ARG A 105 21.61 -3.35 15.83
CA ARG A 105 21.54 -2.23 14.86
C ARG A 105 20.56 -1.17 15.36
N SER A 106 21.03 0.06 15.49
CA SER A 106 20.27 1.20 16.01
C SER A 106 20.00 2.26 14.94
N THR A 107 18.76 2.75 14.85
CA THR A 107 18.38 3.89 14.02
C THR A 107 17.76 4.97 14.90
N THR A 108 18.26 6.20 14.82
CA THR A 108 17.79 7.33 15.60
C THR A 108 16.97 8.28 14.74
N TYR A 109 15.78 8.61 15.18
CA TYR A 109 14.89 9.60 14.61
C TYR A 109 14.87 10.82 15.52
N ALA A 110 15.20 12.00 15.01
CA ALA A 110 15.14 13.22 15.80
C ALA A 110 14.30 14.30 15.10
N VAL A 111 13.64 15.11 15.92
CA VAL A 111 12.94 16.31 15.50
C VAL A 111 13.47 17.48 16.32
N GLN A 112 14.04 18.47 15.65
CA GLN A 112 14.55 19.70 16.23
C GLN A 112 13.75 20.90 15.73
N ARG A 113 13.61 21.92 16.58
CA ARG A 113 13.08 23.24 16.20
C ARG A 113 14.16 24.30 16.44
N PRO A 114 15.12 24.46 15.51
CA PRO A 114 16.18 25.46 15.64
C PRO A 114 15.67 26.91 15.56
N GLY A 115 14.45 27.14 15.06
CA GLY A 115 13.77 28.44 15.04
C GLY A 115 12.24 28.28 15.10
N ALA A 116 11.49 29.38 15.27
CA ALA A 116 10.04 29.36 15.52
C ALA A 116 9.22 28.71 14.37
N ALA A 117 9.68 28.83 13.12
CA ALA A 117 9.02 28.27 11.94
C ALA A 117 9.72 27.03 11.34
N ASP A 118 10.89 26.67 11.86
CA ASP A 118 11.75 25.65 11.24
C ASP A 118 11.65 24.34 12.00
N VAL A 119 11.08 23.32 11.36
CA VAL A 119 11.13 21.94 11.85
C VAL A 119 12.15 21.18 11.03
N GLN A 120 13.22 20.74 11.69
CA GLN A 120 14.18 19.81 11.12
C GLN A 120 13.91 18.41 11.65
N ARG A 121 13.94 17.44 10.74
CA ARG A 121 13.87 16.02 11.06
C ARG A 121 15.16 15.37 10.60
N SER A 122 15.68 14.44 11.39
CA SER A 122 16.85 13.65 11.01
C SER A 122 16.63 12.17 11.29
N VAL A 123 17.27 11.34 10.47
CA VAL A 123 17.32 9.89 10.61
C VAL A 123 18.77 9.46 10.50
N THR A 124 19.34 8.96 11.59
CA THR A 124 20.70 8.42 11.64
C THR A 124 20.63 6.91 11.69
N ASN A 125 21.17 6.22 10.69
CA ASN A 125 21.17 4.76 10.64
C ASN A 125 22.27 4.14 11.52
N SER A 126 22.33 2.81 11.57
CA SER A 126 23.29 2.07 12.40
C SER A 126 24.75 2.23 11.98
N ALA A 127 25.00 2.73 10.77
CA ALA A 127 26.35 3.06 10.28
C ALA A 127 26.74 4.51 10.59
N GLY A 128 25.91 5.27 11.32
CA GLY A 128 26.14 6.67 11.65
C GLY A 128 25.80 7.64 10.52
N LEU A 129 25.32 7.15 9.38
CA LEU A 129 24.94 8.01 8.26
C LEU A 129 23.59 8.67 8.55
N MET A 130 23.57 9.99 8.44
CA MET A 130 22.42 10.82 8.77
C MET A 130 21.78 11.38 7.52
N GLY A 131 20.47 11.18 7.38
CA GLY A 131 19.64 11.98 6.50
C GLY A 131 18.90 13.07 7.27
N THR A 132 18.73 14.24 6.67
CA THR A 132 17.99 15.37 7.27
C THR A 132 16.86 15.79 6.34
N ASN A 133 15.78 16.36 6.86
CA ASN A 133 14.69 16.96 6.11
C ASN A 133 14.26 18.23 6.85
N GLY A 134 14.28 19.37 6.17
CA GLY A 134 13.92 20.65 6.75
C GLY A 134 13.77 21.75 5.70
N PRO A 135 13.53 22.99 6.15
CA PRO A 135 13.42 24.13 5.25
C PRO A 135 14.73 24.33 4.46
N GLY A 136 14.60 24.55 3.15
CA GLY A 136 15.68 24.97 2.26
C GLY A 136 15.65 26.49 2.04
N ALA A 137 15.99 26.96 0.84
CA ALA A 137 15.72 28.35 0.45
C ALA A 137 14.21 28.68 0.57
N ALA A 138 13.82 29.95 0.59
CA ALA A 138 12.43 30.36 0.77
C ALA A 138 11.46 29.60 -0.17
N GLY A 139 10.48 28.90 0.39
CA GLY A 139 9.51 28.09 -0.35
C GLY A 139 10.02 26.71 -0.82
N GLN A 140 11.23 26.31 -0.42
CA GLN A 140 11.82 25.00 -0.74
C GLN A 140 12.00 24.14 0.51
N THR A 141 12.02 22.82 0.29
CA THR A 141 12.45 21.83 1.28
C THR A 141 13.72 21.16 0.78
N ALA A 142 14.64 20.87 1.68
CA ALA A 142 15.86 20.15 1.38
C ALA A 142 15.95 18.87 2.23
N MET A 143 16.48 17.83 1.62
CA MET A 143 16.78 16.57 2.26
C MET A 143 18.20 16.12 1.93
N GLN A 144 18.99 15.80 2.95
CA GLN A 144 20.24 15.06 2.74
C GLN A 144 19.98 13.58 2.95
N LEU A 145 20.55 12.73 2.11
CA LEU A 145 20.47 11.28 2.23
C LEU A 145 21.75 10.73 2.88
N PRO A 146 21.68 9.57 3.57
CA PRO A 146 22.84 8.88 4.14
C PRO A 146 24.02 8.66 3.19
N ASP A 147 23.76 8.51 1.89
CA ASP A 147 24.79 8.34 0.86
C ASP A 147 25.39 9.67 0.35
N GLY A 148 25.11 10.77 1.03
CA GLY A 148 25.58 12.12 0.70
C GLY A 148 24.81 12.81 -0.43
N ARG A 149 23.81 12.15 -1.05
CA ARG A 149 22.94 12.84 -2.02
C ARG A 149 22.13 13.93 -1.33
N THR A 150 21.88 15.02 -2.05
CA THR A 150 20.97 16.08 -1.61
C THR A 150 19.77 16.15 -2.53
N VAL A 151 18.58 16.07 -1.98
CA VAL A 151 17.30 16.27 -2.67
C VAL A 151 16.75 17.64 -2.28
N ARG A 152 16.30 18.44 -3.25
CA ARG A 152 15.59 19.71 -2.99
C ARG A 152 14.30 19.73 -3.78
N TRP A 153 13.23 20.30 -3.22
CA TRP A 153 11.99 20.49 -3.98
C TRP A 153 11.23 21.73 -3.55
N SER A 154 10.34 22.20 -4.44
CA SER A 154 9.38 23.27 -4.20
C SER A 154 7.98 22.83 -4.61
N LEU A 155 6.98 23.45 -4.00
CA LEU A 155 5.57 23.22 -4.31
C LEU A 155 5.01 24.34 -5.17
N ALA A 156 3.98 24.02 -5.95
CA ALA A 156 3.11 24.98 -6.62
C ALA A 156 1.64 24.69 -6.24
N PRO A 157 0.78 25.71 -6.25
CA PRO A 157 -0.65 25.53 -6.08
C PRO A 157 -1.23 24.73 -7.26
N ASP A 158 -2.19 23.85 -6.98
CA ASP A 158 -3.02 23.25 -8.02
C ASP A 158 -3.92 24.31 -8.67
N PRO A 159 -4.14 24.26 -10.00
CA PRO A 159 -4.92 25.28 -10.71
C PRO A 159 -6.40 25.34 -10.30
N VAL A 160 -6.95 24.30 -9.68
CA VAL A 160 -8.35 24.25 -9.24
C VAL A 160 -8.45 24.50 -7.72
N PHE A 161 -7.59 23.83 -6.94
CA PHE A 161 -7.70 23.82 -5.48
C PHE A 161 -6.62 24.64 -4.75
N GLY A 162 -5.73 25.31 -5.49
CA GLY A 162 -4.69 26.13 -4.90
C GLY A 162 -3.75 25.32 -4.00
N MET A 163 -3.38 25.90 -2.85
CA MET A 163 -2.55 25.23 -1.84
C MET A 163 -3.31 24.22 -0.96
N LEU A 164 -4.60 23.97 -1.22
CA LEU A 164 -5.32 22.85 -0.60
C LEU A 164 -4.92 21.51 -1.23
N ALA A 165 -4.38 21.51 -2.45
CA ALA A 165 -3.89 20.32 -3.14
C ALA A 165 -2.57 20.57 -3.90
N PRO A 166 -1.50 21.08 -3.25
CA PRO A 166 -0.29 21.49 -3.96
C PRO A 166 0.43 20.31 -4.61
N TYR A 167 1.16 20.57 -5.69
CA TYR A 167 2.01 19.58 -6.36
C TYR A 167 3.48 19.98 -6.33
N ARG A 168 4.39 19.00 -6.48
CA ARG A 168 5.84 19.26 -6.58
C ARG A 168 6.16 19.94 -7.91
N LYS A 169 6.35 21.26 -7.89
CA LYS A 169 6.73 22.07 -9.06
C LYS A 169 8.13 21.74 -9.56
N GLN A 170 9.07 21.60 -8.65
CA GLN A 170 10.46 21.34 -9.00
C GLN A 170 11.07 20.40 -7.98
N GLU A 171 11.95 19.54 -8.45
CA GLU A 171 12.77 18.65 -7.65
C GLU A 171 14.16 18.54 -8.27
N SER A 172 15.20 18.53 -7.44
CA SER A 172 16.55 18.21 -7.86
C SER A 172 17.19 17.20 -6.92
N VAL A 173 17.96 16.27 -7.49
CA VAL A 173 18.77 15.29 -6.74
C VAL A 173 20.22 15.46 -7.18
N THR A 174 21.08 15.89 -6.26
CA THR A 174 22.51 16.10 -6.50
C THR A 174 23.30 15.01 -5.80
N THR A 175 24.16 14.32 -6.55
CA THR A 175 25.12 13.34 -6.02
C THR A 175 26.30 14.01 -5.32
N PRO A 176 27.04 13.31 -4.43
CA PRO A 176 28.27 13.86 -3.84
C PRO A 176 29.28 14.36 -4.88
N GLY A 177 29.35 13.70 -6.05
CA GLY A 177 30.17 14.13 -7.19
C GLY A 177 29.57 15.25 -8.04
N GLY A 178 28.54 15.95 -7.57
CA GLY A 178 27.97 17.15 -8.21
C GLY A 178 27.00 16.88 -9.37
N ARG A 179 26.86 15.64 -9.86
CA ARG A 179 25.86 15.32 -10.89
C ARG A 179 24.45 15.55 -10.35
N THR A 180 23.62 16.24 -11.13
CA THR A 180 22.27 16.62 -10.72
C THR A 180 21.22 16.09 -11.68
N LEU A 181 20.21 15.41 -11.13
CA LEU A 181 18.93 15.15 -11.79
C LEU A 181 17.99 16.31 -11.47
N THR A 182 17.38 16.91 -12.47
CA THR A 182 16.37 17.96 -12.31
C THR A 182 15.05 17.49 -12.91
N VAL A 183 14.00 17.58 -12.12
CA VAL A 183 12.62 17.34 -12.52
C VAL A 183 11.81 18.62 -12.32
N THR A 184 11.16 19.10 -13.37
CA THR A 184 10.18 20.20 -13.27
C THR A 184 8.81 19.70 -13.69
N ARG A 185 7.78 20.25 -13.06
CA ARG A 185 6.39 19.92 -13.32
C ARG A 185 5.57 21.19 -13.44
N SER A 186 4.64 21.19 -14.38
CA SER A 186 3.61 22.23 -14.52
C SER A 186 2.26 21.56 -14.69
N ARG A 187 1.25 22.13 -14.05
CA ARG A 187 -0.13 21.68 -14.13
C ARG A 187 -1.04 22.83 -14.56
N SER A 188 -1.92 22.57 -15.52
CA SER A 188 -2.98 23.48 -15.94
C SER A 188 -4.30 22.74 -16.07
N ALA A 189 -5.40 23.39 -15.71
CA ALA A 189 -6.75 22.84 -15.85
C ALA A 189 -7.63 23.77 -16.69
N THR A 190 -8.55 23.20 -17.45
CA THR A 190 -9.62 23.93 -18.13
C THR A 190 -10.94 23.63 -17.43
N LEU A 191 -11.67 24.67 -17.07
CA LEU A 191 -13.00 24.60 -16.46
C LEU A 191 -14.00 25.27 -17.42
N SER A 192 -15.20 24.71 -17.55
CA SER A 192 -16.27 25.38 -18.31
C SER A 192 -16.85 26.58 -17.55
N ASN A 193 -16.71 26.61 -16.22
CA ASN A 193 -17.01 27.75 -15.37
C ASN A 193 -15.86 27.95 -14.35
N PRO A 194 -15.00 28.98 -14.51
CA PRO A 194 -13.88 29.22 -13.60
C PRO A 194 -14.25 29.39 -12.12
N ALA A 195 -15.50 29.75 -11.81
CA ALA A 195 -15.98 29.92 -10.44
C ALA A 195 -16.46 28.60 -9.80
N ASP A 196 -16.60 27.53 -10.57
CA ASP A 196 -17.09 26.23 -10.10
C ASP A 196 -16.02 25.14 -10.32
N PRO A 197 -15.31 24.71 -9.25
CA PRO A 197 -14.33 23.64 -9.31
C PRO A 197 -14.84 22.32 -9.90
N SER A 198 -16.14 22.06 -9.86
CA SER A 198 -16.75 20.84 -10.40
C SER A 198 -16.96 20.88 -11.92
N SER A 199 -16.89 22.08 -12.52
CA SER A 199 -17.02 22.31 -13.96
C SER A 199 -15.75 21.95 -14.77
N PHE A 200 -14.89 21.13 -14.18
CA PHE A 200 -13.64 20.65 -14.74
C PHE A 200 -13.84 19.95 -16.09
N VAL A 201 -13.06 20.33 -17.11
CA VAL A 201 -13.11 19.80 -18.48
C VAL A 201 -11.87 18.98 -18.80
N SER A 202 -10.69 19.50 -18.49
CA SER A 202 -9.42 18.82 -18.75
C SER A 202 -8.32 19.22 -17.79
N LEU A 203 -7.32 18.35 -17.61
CA LEU A 203 -6.10 18.57 -16.85
C LEU A 203 -4.93 18.23 -17.74
N GLN A 204 -3.94 19.12 -17.80
CA GLN A 204 -2.66 18.86 -18.44
C GLN A 204 -1.55 18.95 -17.41
N ASP A 205 -0.77 17.88 -17.33
CA ASP A 205 0.46 17.78 -16.55
C ASP A 205 1.64 17.63 -17.50
N ILE A 206 2.65 18.47 -17.33
CA ILE A 206 3.94 18.34 -18.04
C ILE A 206 4.98 18.01 -16.99
N THR A 207 5.70 16.91 -17.18
CA THR A 207 6.85 16.54 -16.37
C THR A 207 8.10 16.55 -17.24
N ASN A 208 9.05 17.43 -16.96
CA ASN A 208 10.34 17.45 -17.62
C ASN A 208 11.40 16.82 -16.72
N ILE A 209 12.17 15.87 -17.25
CA ILE A 209 13.27 15.20 -16.56
C ILE A 209 14.54 15.43 -17.37
N ASN A 210 15.46 16.24 -16.86
CA ASN A 210 16.71 16.59 -17.55
C ASN A 210 16.51 16.99 -19.02
N GLY A 211 15.52 17.84 -19.30
CA GLY A 211 15.19 18.31 -20.65
C GLY A 211 14.22 17.41 -21.43
N LYS A 212 13.92 16.20 -20.96
CA LYS A 212 12.98 15.28 -21.61
C LYS A 212 11.57 15.44 -21.04
N SER A 213 10.63 15.94 -21.85
CA SER A 213 9.25 16.23 -21.42
C SER A 213 8.29 15.08 -21.69
N PHE A 214 7.53 14.72 -20.66
CA PHE A 214 6.33 13.89 -20.73
C PHE A 214 5.12 14.79 -20.56
N VAL A 215 4.08 14.57 -21.36
CA VAL A 215 2.83 15.34 -21.29
C VAL A 215 1.68 14.38 -21.06
N ASP A 216 0.94 14.58 -19.98
CA ASP A 216 -0.29 13.85 -19.66
C ASP A 216 -1.47 14.80 -19.79
N VAL A 217 -2.47 14.44 -20.59
CA VAL A 217 -3.72 15.21 -20.76
C VAL A 217 -4.90 14.34 -20.43
N TYR A 218 -5.61 14.65 -19.35
CA TYR A 218 -6.90 14.06 -19.02
C TYR A 218 -8.04 14.90 -19.59
N ALA A 219 -9.00 14.26 -20.25
CA ALA A 219 -10.22 14.86 -20.77
C ALA A 219 -11.45 14.20 -20.11
N ARG A 220 -12.25 15.00 -19.40
CA ARG A 220 -13.40 14.50 -18.63
C ARG A 220 -14.50 13.93 -19.51
N GLY A 221 -14.80 14.59 -20.63
CA GLY A 221 -15.92 14.21 -21.52
C GLY A 221 -15.78 12.80 -22.09
N THR A 222 -14.54 12.38 -22.40
CA THR A 222 -14.21 11.05 -22.91
C THR A 222 -13.66 10.10 -21.84
N ARG A 223 -13.37 10.60 -20.63
CA ARG A 223 -12.69 9.88 -19.55
C ARG A 223 -11.33 9.31 -19.97
N THR A 224 -10.64 10.02 -20.85
CA THR A 224 -9.36 9.58 -21.43
C THR A 224 -8.19 10.35 -20.87
N THR A 225 -7.12 9.65 -20.52
CA THR A 225 -5.79 10.23 -20.28
C THR A 225 -4.87 9.88 -21.44
N THR A 226 -4.34 10.90 -22.11
CA THR A 226 -3.34 10.76 -23.17
C THR A 226 -1.97 11.12 -22.64
N ARG A 227 -1.05 10.14 -22.63
CA ARG A 227 0.36 10.33 -22.28
C ARG A 227 1.20 10.40 -23.54
N THR A 228 1.95 11.48 -23.71
CA THR A 228 2.95 11.65 -24.76
C THR A 228 4.36 11.64 -24.15
N THR A 229 5.20 10.74 -24.63
CA THR A 229 6.61 10.63 -24.20
C THR A 229 7.51 11.65 -24.92
N PRO A 230 8.74 11.90 -24.43
CA PRO A 230 9.71 12.76 -25.12
C PRO A 230 10.06 12.31 -26.54
N ALA A 231 9.88 11.02 -26.84
CA ALA A 231 10.09 10.44 -28.17
C ALA A 231 8.84 10.53 -29.07
N GLY A 232 7.79 11.23 -28.65
CA GLY A 232 6.54 11.37 -29.40
C GLY A 232 5.61 10.16 -29.33
N ARG A 233 5.94 9.09 -28.59
CA ARG A 233 5.04 7.95 -28.40
C ARG A 233 3.83 8.35 -27.57
N SER A 234 2.65 7.96 -28.02
CA SER A 234 1.36 8.27 -27.39
C SER A 234 0.69 7.01 -26.82
N PHE A 235 0.14 7.15 -25.62
CA PHE A 235 -0.62 6.12 -24.91
C PHE A 235 -1.94 6.75 -24.45
N VAL A 236 -3.07 6.19 -24.89
CA VAL A 236 -4.40 6.67 -24.47
C VAL A 236 -5.01 5.63 -23.55
N THR A 237 -5.37 6.04 -22.34
CA THR A 237 -6.07 5.20 -21.36
C THR A 237 -7.46 5.75 -21.16
N THR A 238 -8.48 4.94 -21.41
CA THR A 238 -9.88 5.30 -21.13
C THR A 238 -10.30 4.65 -19.84
N THR A 239 -11.01 5.39 -18.99
CA THR A 239 -11.55 4.87 -17.74
C THR A 239 -13.07 4.90 -17.75
N ASP A 240 -13.69 3.79 -17.38
CA ASP A 240 -14.63 3.70 -16.29
C ASP A 240 -15.40 4.93 -15.73
N LEU A 241 -16.72 4.88 -15.57
CA LEU A 241 -17.43 5.82 -14.68
C LEU A 241 -17.05 5.65 -13.20
N GLN A 242 -16.52 4.49 -12.81
CA GLN A 242 -15.96 4.23 -11.49
C GLN A 242 -14.43 4.45 -11.47
N GLY A 243 -13.85 5.00 -12.54
CA GLY A 243 -12.42 5.30 -12.65
C GLY A 243 -11.54 4.08 -12.94
N ARG A 244 -12.10 2.92 -13.30
CA ARG A 244 -11.32 1.73 -13.67
C ARG A 244 -10.93 1.80 -15.14
N VAL A 245 -9.77 1.27 -15.50
CA VAL A 245 -9.29 1.29 -16.89
C VAL A 245 -10.16 0.36 -17.74
N GLU A 246 -10.88 0.90 -18.72
CA GLU A 246 -11.70 0.10 -19.67
C GLU A 246 -10.93 -0.17 -20.97
N GLN A 247 -10.01 0.71 -21.36
CA GLN A 247 -9.24 0.57 -22.60
C GLN A 247 -7.86 1.19 -22.49
N VAL A 248 -6.86 0.55 -23.11
CA VAL A 248 -5.54 1.11 -23.36
C VAL A 248 -5.22 1.02 -24.85
N VAL A 249 -4.88 2.15 -25.46
CA VAL A 249 -4.47 2.27 -26.86
C VAL A 249 -3.03 2.74 -26.92
N VAL A 250 -2.20 2.01 -27.66
CA VAL A 250 -0.84 2.41 -27.99
C VAL A 250 -0.69 2.39 -29.50
N ALA A 251 -0.10 3.44 -30.06
CA ALA A 251 0.08 3.55 -31.50
C ALA A 251 0.82 2.32 -32.07
N GLY A 252 0.26 1.71 -33.11
CA GLY A 252 0.82 0.52 -33.76
C GLY A 252 0.47 -0.82 -33.11
N MET A 253 -0.33 -0.85 -32.05
CA MET A 253 -0.81 -2.08 -31.41
C MET A 253 -2.34 -2.15 -31.41
N HIS A 254 -2.90 -3.37 -31.42
CA HIS A 254 -4.33 -3.54 -31.14
C HIS A 254 -4.66 -2.99 -29.74
N PRO A 255 -5.79 -2.29 -29.58
CA PRO A 255 -6.24 -1.84 -28.26
C PRO A 255 -6.37 -3.01 -27.29
N VAL A 256 -6.01 -2.75 -26.04
CA VAL A 256 -6.32 -3.63 -24.91
C VAL A 256 -7.64 -3.19 -24.33
N GLN A 257 -8.64 -4.07 -24.30
CA GLN A 257 -9.94 -3.85 -23.67
C GLN A 257 -9.99 -4.60 -22.34
N LEU A 258 -10.52 -3.97 -21.30
CA LEU A 258 -10.74 -4.57 -19.99
C LEU A 258 -12.21 -4.48 -19.64
N THR A 259 -12.81 -5.61 -19.29
CA THR A 259 -14.21 -5.69 -18.84
C THR A 259 -14.25 -6.13 -17.40
N TYR A 260 -15.26 -5.64 -16.68
CA TYR A 260 -15.40 -5.91 -15.25
C TYR A 260 -16.79 -6.39 -14.91
N GLY A 261 -16.87 -7.39 -14.05
CA GLY A 261 -18.12 -7.95 -13.59
C GLY A 261 -18.76 -7.16 -12.45
N LEU A 262 -19.85 -7.73 -11.91
CA LEU A 262 -20.46 -7.28 -10.67
C LEU A 262 -19.41 -7.26 -9.55
N HIS A 263 -19.44 -6.23 -8.70
CA HIS A 263 -18.45 -5.96 -7.64
C HIS A 263 -17.07 -5.50 -8.09
N GLY A 264 -16.88 -5.21 -9.37
CA GLY A 264 -15.72 -4.44 -9.83
C GLY A 264 -14.50 -5.25 -10.23
N ARG A 265 -14.60 -6.58 -10.24
CA ARG A 265 -13.50 -7.50 -10.58
C ARG A 265 -13.28 -7.58 -12.08
N LEU A 266 -12.05 -7.86 -12.50
CA LEU A 266 -11.69 -8.02 -13.91
C LEU A 266 -12.26 -9.34 -14.45
N ASP A 267 -13.17 -9.28 -15.42
CA ASP A 267 -13.77 -10.45 -16.05
C ASP A 267 -12.97 -10.88 -17.27
N ALA A 268 -12.50 -9.93 -18.10
CA ALA A 268 -11.68 -10.25 -19.25
C ALA A 268 -10.75 -9.12 -19.67
N MET A 269 -9.62 -9.51 -20.26
CA MET A 269 -8.67 -8.65 -20.97
C MET A 269 -8.53 -9.15 -22.40
N THR A 270 -8.83 -8.30 -23.38
CA THR A 270 -8.78 -8.65 -24.81
C THR A 270 -7.81 -7.74 -25.56
N GLN A 271 -6.92 -8.32 -26.37
CA GLN A 271 -6.06 -7.61 -27.31
C GLN A 271 -6.10 -8.29 -28.68
N GLY A 272 -6.75 -7.63 -29.65
CA GLY A 272 -7.03 -8.24 -30.95
C GLY A 272 -7.92 -9.48 -30.80
N MET A 273 -7.46 -10.63 -31.28
CA MET A 273 -8.17 -11.91 -31.14
C MET A 273 -7.82 -12.68 -29.85
N ARG A 274 -6.88 -12.17 -29.04
CA ARG A 274 -6.45 -12.84 -27.80
C ARG A 274 -7.25 -12.33 -26.63
N THR A 275 -7.95 -13.22 -25.94
CA THR A 275 -8.72 -12.87 -24.74
C THR A 275 -8.31 -13.77 -23.59
N ILE A 276 -8.01 -13.18 -22.44
CA ILE A 276 -7.89 -13.87 -21.16
C ILE A 276 -9.16 -13.54 -20.37
N SER A 277 -9.82 -14.53 -19.80
CA SER A 277 -11.01 -14.32 -18.96
C SER A 277 -10.90 -15.00 -17.60
N HIS A 278 -11.62 -14.48 -16.62
CA HIS A 278 -11.64 -14.96 -15.25
C HIS A 278 -13.08 -15.23 -14.80
N ALA A 279 -13.31 -16.37 -14.17
CA ALA A 279 -14.55 -16.66 -13.47
C ALA A 279 -14.35 -16.58 -11.96
N TYR A 280 -15.38 -16.13 -11.26
CA TYR A 280 -15.36 -15.96 -9.80
C TYR A 280 -16.49 -16.78 -9.17
N GLY A 281 -16.18 -17.47 -8.07
CA GLY A 281 -17.15 -18.25 -7.31
C GLY A 281 -18.12 -17.37 -6.51
N PRO A 282 -19.11 -17.97 -5.83
CA PRO A 282 -20.07 -17.24 -4.99
C PRO A 282 -19.40 -16.57 -3.77
N HIS A 283 -18.29 -17.14 -3.29
CA HIS A 283 -17.39 -16.54 -2.29
C HIS A 283 -16.57 -15.38 -2.86
N GLY A 284 -16.63 -15.15 -4.17
CA GLY A 284 -16.05 -13.99 -4.82
C GLY A 284 -14.54 -13.99 -5.07
N PHE A 285 -13.89 -15.12 -4.82
CA PHE A 285 -12.53 -15.41 -5.26
C PHE A 285 -12.56 -16.01 -6.67
N ARG A 286 -11.43 -15.94 -7.36
CA ARG A 286 -11.28 -16.47 -8.72
C ARG A 286 -11.24 -17.99 -8.68
N VAL A 287 -12.12 -18.63 -9.45
CA VAL A 287 -12.22 -20.10 -9.54
C VAL A 287 -11.75 -20.65 -10.88
N SER A 288 -11.58 -19.79 -11.90
CA SER A 288 -10.87 -20.19 -13.12
C SER A 288 -10.26 -19.02 -13.87
N THR A 289 -9.28 -19.34 -14.72
CA THR A 289 -8.78 -18.47 -15.79
C THR A 289 -8.81 -19.22 -17.10
N THR A 290 -9.36 -18.60 -18.14
CA THR A 290 -9.31 -19.11 -19.51
C THR A 290 -8.33 -18.29 -20.32
N ASP A 291 -7.36 -18.95 -20.96
CA ASP A 291 -6.33 -18.30 -21.78
C ASP A 291 -6.84 -17.98 -23.21
N PRO A 292 -6.02 -17.33 -24.07
CA PRO A 292 -6.42 -17.02 -25.45
C PRO A 292 -6.61 -18.23 -26.37
N LEU A 293 -6.16 -19.42 -25.97
CA LEU A 293 -6.34 -20.68 -26.69
C LEU A 293 -7.61 -21.42 -26.23
N GLY A 294 -8.35 -20.86 -25.27
CA GLY A 294 -9.53 -21.50 -24.66
C GLY A 294 -9.18 -22.53 -23.60
N GLN A 295 -7.91 -22.63 -23.19
CA GLN A 295 -7.47 -23.53 -22.13
C GLN A 295 -7.86 -22.98 -20.77
N VAL A 296 -8.44 -23.83 -19.92
CA VAL A 296 -8.98 -23.43 -18.62
C VAL A 296 -8.09 -23.96 -17.51
N GLU A 297 -7.61 -23.08 -16.64
CA GLU A 297 -7.03 -23.43 -15.35
C GLU A 297 -8.06 -23.17 -14.25
N GLY A 298 -8.39 -24.19 -13.46
CA GLY A 298 -9.36 -24.14 -12.36
C GLY A 298 -8.67 -24.01 -11.00
N PHE A 299 -9.35 -23.38 -10.03
CA PHE A 299 -8.86 -23.21 -8.67
C PHE A 299 -9.92 -23.61 -7.63
N VAL A 300 -9.52 -24.44 -6.67
CA VAL A 300 -10.23 -24.61 -5.40
C VAL A 300 -9.56 -23.71 -4.38
N VAL A 301 -10.35 -22.88 -3.71
CA VAL A 301 -9.87 -21.95 -2.70
C VAL A 301 -10.55 -22.21 -1.36
N ASP A 302 -9.83 -21.92 -0.30
CA ASP A 302 -10.38 -21.96 1.04
C ASP A 302 -11.24 -20.72 1.37
N PRO A 303 -11.90 -20.67 2.55
CA PRO A 303 -12.75 -19.55 2.93
C PRO A 303 -12.05 -18.17 3.03
N VAL A 304 -10.72 -18.13 3.02
CA VAL A 304 -9.92 -16.89 3.03
C VAL A 304 -9.23 -16.60 1.70
N GLY A 305 -9.51 -17.41 0.67
CA GLY A 305 -9.07 -17.18 -0.71
C GLY A 305 -7.70 -17.75 -1.05
N ARG A 306 -7.13 -18.60 -0.19
CA ARG A 306 -5.88 -19.31 -0.52
C ARG A 306 -6.21 -20.48 -1.44
N VAL A 307 -5.41 -20.65 -2.49
CA VAL A 307 -5.53 -21.79 -3.41
C VAL A 307 -5.15 -23.06 -2.67
N GLN A 308 -6.01 -24.06 -2.68
CA GLN A 308 -5.76 -25.42 -2.17
C GLN A 308 -5.46 -26.39 -3.33
N GLU A 309 -6.07 -26.15 -4.48
CA GLU A 309 -5.94 -26.97 -5.67
C GLU A 309 -5.89 -26.07 -6.91
N ALA A 310 -4.95 -26.35 -7.82
CA ALA A 310 -4.95 -25.80 -9.17
C ALA A 310 -5.04 -26.95 -10.18
N GLN A 311 -6.11 -26.95 -10.97
CA GLN A 311 -6.33 -27.89 -12.06
C GLN A 311 -5.87 -27.25 -13.37
N ARG A 312 -4.88 -27.85 -14.01
CA ARG A 312 -4.32 -27.39 -15.27
C ARG A 312 -5.17 -27.82 -16.47
N PRO A 313 -5.00 -27.18 -17.64
CA PRO A 313 -5.77 -27.53 -18.84
C PRO A 313 -5.60 -28.96 -19.36
N ASP A 314 -4.48 -29.61 -19.04
CA ASP A 314 -4.17 -31.01 -19.35
C ASP A 314 -4.80 -32.01 -18.36
N GLY A 315 -5.51 -31.51 -17.34
CA GLY A 315 -6.13 -32.30 -16.28
C GLY A 315 -5.20 -32.56 -15.08
N ASP A 316 -3.94 -32.15 -15.15
CA ASP A 316 -3.00 -32.27 -14.05
C ASP A 316 -3.43 -31.41 -12.86
N VAL A 317 -3.27 -31.95 -11.65
CA VAL A 317 -3.65 -31.27 -10.41
C VAL A 317 -2.42 -30.98 -9.56
N VAL A 318 -2.30 -29.73 -9.11
CA VAL A 318 -1.31 -29.30 -8.13
C VAL A 318 -2.03 -28.95 -6.83
N LEU A 319 -1.61 -29.56 -5.71
CA LEU A 319 -2.16 -29.25 -4.38
C LEU A 319 -1.23 -28.33 -3.60
N TYR A 320 -1.83 -27.47 -2.79
CA TYR A 320 -1.15 -26.49 -1.95
C TYR A 320 -1.67 -26.58 -0.51
N GLU A 321 -0.77 -26.78 0.45
CA GLU A 321 -1.13 -26.73 1.87
C GLU A 321 -0.55 -25.47 2.50
N HIS A 322 -1.40 -24.77 3.26
CA HIS A 322 -1.01 -23.60 4.02
C HIS A 322 -1.12 -23.89 5.52
N ASP A 323 -0.22 -23.31 6.32
CA ASP A 323 -0.35 -23.33 7.77
C ASP A 323 -1.43 -22.33 8.25
N LEU A 324 -1.70 -22.34 9.56
CA LEU A 324 -2.74 -21.49 10.18
C LEU A 324 -2.43 -19.98 10.13
N VAL A 325 -1.25 -19.58 9.67
CA VAL A 325 -0.89 -18.17 9.47
C VAL A 325 -0.68 -17.81 8.00
N GLY A 326 -1.02 -18.73 7.09
CA GLY A 326 -1.03 -18.49 5.64
C GLY A 326 0.30 -18.74 4.92
N ASN A 327 1.30 -19.33 5.57
CA ASN A 327 2.51 -19.74 4.85
C ASN A 327 2.22 -20.99 4.02
N LEU A 328 2.68 -21.03 2.78
CA LEU A 328 2.70 -22.25 1.97
C LEU A 328 3.74 -23.23 2.56
N VAL A 329 3.28 -24.38 3.05
CA VAL A 329 4.11 -25.39 3.73
C VAL A 329 4.24 -26.69 2.95
N SER A 330 3.48 -26.83 1.86
CA SER A 330 3.52 -28.03 1.03
C SER A 330 3.03 -27.73 -0.38
N VAL A 331 3.70 -28.28 -1.39
CA VAL A 331 3.22 -28.33 -2.77
C VAL A 331 3.30 -29.76 -3.26
N THR A 332 2.19 -30.30 -3.77
CA THR A 332 2.13 -31.65 -4.34
C THR A 332 1.95 -31.55 -5.85
N PRO A 333 3.00 -31.79 -6.66
CA PRO A 333 2.89 -31.81 -8.11
C PRO A 333 2.13 -33.05 -8.61
N PRO A 334 1.66 -33.04 -9.87
CA PRO A 334 0.95 -34.17 -10.47
C PRO A 334 1.84 -35.41 -10.49
N GLY A 335 1.32 -36.53 -9.99
CA GLY A 335 2.02 -37.81 -9.96
C GLY A 335 3.31 -37.84 -9.11
N ARG A 336 3.54 -36.84 -8.25
CA ARG A 336 4.74 -36.76 -7.39
C ARG A 336 4.36 -36.61 -5.91
N PRO A 337 5.23 -37.04 -4.99
CA PRO A 337 5.06 -36.76 -3.57
C PRO A 337 5.08 -35.26 -3.26
N ALA A 338 4.51 -34.90 -2.12
CA ALA A 338 4.54 -33.55 -1.59
C ALA A 338 5.96 -33.05 -1.31
N HIS A 339 6.23 -31.80 -1.67
CA HIS A 339 7.44 -31.06 -1.33
C HIS A 339 7.13 -30.07 -0.20
N ARG A 340 7.83 -30.19 0.93
CA ARG A 340 7.70 -29.34 2.13
C ARG A 340 8.93 -28.46 2.33
#